data_AF-A0A661QXN6-F1
#
_entry.id   AF-A0A661QXN6-F1
#
_cell.length_a   1.000
_cell.length_b   1.000
_cell.length_c   1.000
_cell.angle_alpha   90.00
_cell.angle_beta   90.00
_cell.angle_gamma   90.00
#
_symmetry.space_group_name_H-M   'P 1'
#
loop_
_entity.id
_entity.type
_entity.pdbx_description
1 polymer ?
#
loop_
_entity_poly.entity_id
_entity_poly.type
_entity_poly.pdbx_seq_one_letter_code
_entity_poly.pdbx_strand_id
1 'polypeptide(L)'
;MYKRDYYEVLGVSRNATEDEIKRAYRKLALKYHPDRNPGDKEAEERFKEAAEAYEVLRDPEKRQIYDRFGHEGLEGRGFTGFSGFEDIFSSFGDIFEEFFGFSTGRGRHTRARQGNSLRYDLKITLEEAFFGKEEEIVFQRLDLCESCNGTGLSPGSQPETCPTCQGR
;
A
#
# COMPACT_ATOMS: atom_id res chain seq x y z
N MET A 1 28.13 -3.53 -16.98
CA MET A 1 27.80 -4.61 -16.02
C MET A 1 26.43 -5.12 -16.43
N TYR A 2 26.29 -6.39 -16.80
CA TYR A 2 25.05 -6.93 -17.36
C TYR A 2 24.01 -7.03 -16.23
N LYS A 3 22.85 -6.37 -16.36
CA LYS A 3 21.74 -6.53 -15.43
C LYS A 3 21.25 -7.98 -15.50
N ARG A 4 21.03 -8.62 -14.35
CA ARG A 4 20.55 -10.01 -14.29
C ARG A 4 19.12 -10.08 -14.81
N ASP A 5 18.80 -11.19 -15.47
CA ASP A 5 17.44 -11.43 -15.95
C ASP A 5 16.47 -11.49 -14.77
N TYR A 6 15.38 -10.72 -14.80
CA TYR A 6 14.34 -10.73 -13.76
C TYR A 6 13.76 -12.12 -13.47
N TYR A 7 13.67 -13.00 -14.47
CA TYR A 7 13.24 -14.38 -14.25
C TYR A 7 14.27 -15.18 -13.44
N GLU A 8 15.56 -14.96 -13.67
CA GLU A 8 16.65 -15.58 -12.91
C GLU A 8 16.75 -15.00 -11.49
N VAL A 9 16.55 -13.69 -11.33
CA VAL A 9 16.54 -13.01 -10.04
C VAL A 9 15.44 -13.58 -9.13
N LEU A 10 14.23 -13.78 -9.69
CA LEU A 10 13.13 -14.41 -8.96
C LEU A 10 13.26 -15.95 -8.88
N GLY A 11 14.13 -16.55 -9.70
CA GLY A 11 14.29 -18.01 -9.77
C GLY A 11 13.08 -18.73 -10.34
N VAL A 12 12.40 -18.12 -11.31
CA VAL A 12 11.19 -18.64 -11.97
C VAL A 12 11.40 -18.82 -13.46
N SER A 13 10.57 -19.64 -14.09
CA SER A 13 10.57 -19.80 -15.55
C SER A 13 10.05 -18.55 -16.25
N ARG A 14 10.46 -18.31 -17.51
CA ARG A 14 9.90 -17.26 -18.37
C ARG A 14 8.39 -17.41 -18.60
N ASN A 15 7.90 -18.65 -18.54
CA ASN A 15 6.47 -18.98 -18.65
C ASN A 15 5.75 -18.94 -17.29
N ALA A 16 6.38 -18.42 -16.23
CA ALA A 16 5.77 -18.39 -14.91
C ALA A 16 4.50 -17.53 -14.90
N THR A 17 3.50 -18.06 -14.20
CA THR A 17 2.24 -17.38 -13.92
C THR A 17 2.45 -16.26 -12.90
N GLU A 18 1.50 -15.31 -12.84
CA GLU A 18 1.56 -14.20 -11.87
C GLU A 18 1.63 -14.72 -10.41
N ASP A 19 0.91 -15.80 -10.10
CA ASP A 19 0.94 -16.43 -8.78
C ASP A 19 2.32 -17.02 -8.43
N GLU A 20 3.01 -17.61 -9.40
CA GLU A 20 4.36 -18.15 -9.20
C GLU A 20 5.38 -17.04 -8.98
N ILE A 21 5.28 -15.95 -9.76
CA ILE A 21 6.10 -14.74 -9.63
C ILE A 21 5.90 -14.13 -8.24
N LYS A 22 4.64 -14.01 -7.79
CA LYS A 22 4.28 -13.50 -6.47
C LYS A 22 4.82 -14.38 -5.33
N ARG A 23 4.72 -15.71 -5.46
CA ARG A 23 5.27 -16.66 -4.47
C ARG A 23 6.79 -16.61 -4.40
N ALA A 24 7.46 -16.50 -5.54
CA ALA A 24 8.90 -16.39 -5.62
C ALA A 24 9.41 -15.10 -4.96
N TYR A 25 8.78 -13.97 -5.27
CA TYR A 25 9.06 -12.69 -4.61
C TYR A 25 8.89 -12.78 -3.10
N ARG A 26 7.81 -13.43 -2.60
CA ARG A 26 7.61 -13.66 -1.16
C ARG A 26 8.80 -14.30 -0.48
N LYS A 27 9.31 -15.37 -1.10
CA LYS A 27 10.38 -16.18 -0.53
C LYS A 27 11.69 -15.38 -0.47
N LEU A 28 11.97 -14.59 -1.51
CA LEU A 28 13.17 -13.76 -1.59
C LEU A 28 13.08 -12.53 -0.69
N ALA A 29 11.93 -11.85 -0.66
CA ALA A 29 11.70 -10.69 0.18
C ALA A 29 11.78 -11.06 1.69
N LEU A 30 11.29 -12.24 2.09
CA LEU A 30 11.49 -12.76 3.46
C LEU A 30 12.95 -13.13 3.73
N LYS A 31 13.67 -13.67 2.74
CA LYS A 31 15.06 -14.10 2.89
C LYS A 31 16.00 -12.91 3.05
N TYR A 32 15.78 -11.86 2.28
CA TYR A 32 16.63 -10.66 2.23
C TYR A 32 16.04 -9.47 3.01
N HIS A 33 15.04 -9.72 3.85
CA HIS A 33 14.42 -8.67 4.67
C HIS A 33 15.47 -8.01 5.60
N PRO A 34 15.44 -6.66 5.77
CA PRO A 34 16.37 -5.94 6.65
C PRO A 34 16.32 -6.42 8.10
N ASP A 35 15.15 -6.75 8.63
CA ASP A 35 15.02 -7.29 10.00
C ASP A 35 15.79 -8.60 10.22
N ARG A 36 15.94 -9.43 9.18
CA ARG A 36 16.67 -10.71 9.27
C ARG A 36 18.14 -10.55 8.89
N ASN A 37 18.49 -9.50 8.16
CA ASN A 37 19.85 -9.23 7.69
C ASN A 37 20.24 -7.77 7.98
N PRO A 38 20.29 -7.36 9.25
CA PRO A 38 20.58 -5.98 9.60
C PRO A 38 22.01 -5.60 9.19
N GLY A 39 22.15 -4.56 8.38
CA GLY A 39 23.44 -4.03 7.94
C GLY A 39 24.14 -4.82 6.83
N ASP A 40 23.48 -5.83 6.25
CA ASP A 40 24.00 -6.58 5.12
C ASP A 40 23.68 -5.88 3.79
N LYS A 41 24.70 -5.27 3.19
CA LYS A 41 24.60 -4.57 1.90
C LYS A 41 24.33 -5.52 0.72
N GLU A 42 24.76 -6.78 0.82
CA GLU A 42 24.51 -7.75 -0.24
C GLU A 42 23.05 -8.22 -0.23
N ALA A 43 22.48 -8.39 0.97
CA ALA A 43 21.05 -8.65 1.13
C ALA A 43 20.21 -7.47 0.61
N GLU A 44 20.65 -6.24 0.87
CA GLU A 44 20.04 -5.02 0.33
C GLU A 44 19.99 -5.00 -1.19
N GLU A 45 21.13 -5.23 -1.86
CA GLU A 45 21.19 -5.25 -3.33
C GLU A 45 20.29 -6.35 -3.91
N ARG A 46 20.31 -7.55 -3.31
CA ARG A 46 19.45 -8.65 -3.75
C ARG A 46 17.97 -8.39 -3.53
N PHE A 47 17.62 -7.67 -2.46
CA PHE A 47 16.24 -7.26 -2.21
C PHE A 47 15.77 -6.23 -3.24
N LYS A 48 16.61 -5.22 -3.54
CA LYS A 48 16.33 -4.20 -4.56
C LYS A 48 16.08 -4.85 -5.92
N GLU A 49 16.97 -5.75 -6.33
CA GLU A 49 16.81 -6.47 -7.60
C GLU A 49 15.54 -7.35 -7.63
N ALA A 50 15.20 -8.03 -6.52
CA ALA A 50 13.99 -8.84 -6.44
C ALA A 50 12.71 -7.99 -6.50
N ALA A 51 12.74 -6.78 -5.92
CA ALA A 51 11.62 -5.84 -5.97
C ALA A 51 11.43 -5.27 -7.38
N GLU A 52 12.52 -4.86 -8.05
CA GLU A 52 12.49 -4.41 -9.45
C GLU A 52 11.96 -5.51 -10.38
N ALA A 53 12.45 -6.74 -10.21
CA ALA A 53 11.98 -7.90 -10.97
C ALA A 53 10.48 -8.15 -10.77
N TYR A 54 9.99 -8.07 -9.54
CA TYR A 54 8.57 -8.26 -9.24
C TYR A 54 7.70 -7.14 -9.84
N GLU A 55 8.14 -5.88 -9.79
CA GLU A 55 7.39 -4.76 -10.35
C GLU A 55 7.17 -4.91 -11.86
N VAL A 56 8.22 -5.32 -12.56
CA VAL A 56 8.21 -5.48 -14.02
C VAL A 56 7.41 -6.71 -14.41
N LEU A 57 7.60 -7.85 -13.72
CA LEU A 57 7.01 -9.12 -14.12
C LEU A 57 5.55 -9.29 -13.68
N ARG A 58 5.11 -8.56 -12.65
CA ARG A 58 3.71 -8.56 -12.21
C ARG A 58 2.80 -7.77 -13.16
N ASP A 59 3.28 -6.65 -13.68
CA ASP A 59 2.50 -5.81 -14.59
C ASP A 59 2.52 -6.42 -16.01
N PRO A 60 1.37 -6.81 -16.58
CA PRO A 60 1.31 -7.43 -17.91
C PRO A 60 1.90 -6.55 -19.02
N GLU A 61 1.79 -5.22 -18.91
CA GLU A 61 2.33 -4.29 -19.89
C GLU A 61 3.85 -4.19 -19.76
N LYS A 62 4.37 -4.00 -18.54
CA LYS A 62 5.82 -3.94 -18.28
C LYS A 62 6.50 -5.26 -18.63
N ARG A 63 5.88 -6.40 -18.30
CA ARG A 63 6.36 -7.73 -18.65
C ARG A 63 6.48 -7.90 -20.17
N GLN A 64 5.47 -7.51 -20.94
CA GLN A 64 5.54 -7.57 -22.40
C GLN A 64 6.63 -6.68 -23.01
N ILE A 65 6.93 -5.55 -22.39
CA ILE A 65 8.00 -4.66 -22.84
C ILE A 65 9.36 -5.30 -22.54
N TYR A 66 9.52 -5.80 -21.32
CA TYR A 66 10.73 -6.52 -20.89
C TYR A 66 11.00 -7.76 -21.74
N ASP A 67 9.97 -8.55 -22.06
CA ASP A 67 10.10 -9.75 -22.89
C ASP A 67 10.53 -9.43 -24.34
N ARG A 68 10.18 -8.23 -24.85
CA ARG A 68 10.48 -7.80 -26.22
C ARG A 68 11.81 -7.03 -26.35
N PHE A 69 12.13 -6.20 -25.37
CA PHE A 69 13.20 -5.21 -25.45
C PHE A 69 14.20 -5.30 -24.29
N GLY A 70 14.02 -6.26 -23.38
CA GLY A 70 14.86 -6.40 -22.19
C GLY A 70 14.80 -5.18 -21.27
N HIS A 71 15.86 -4.98 -20.48
CA HIS A 71 15.95 -3.84 -19.55
C HIS A 71 15.94 -2.48 -20.28
N GLU A 72 16.49 -2.39 -21.49
CA GLU A 72 16.58 -1.14 -22.26
C GLU A 72 15.19 -0.60 -22.66
N GLY A 73 14.22 -1.48 -22.91
CA GLY A 73 12.85 -1.09 -23.25
C GLY A 73 12.09 -0.43 -22.10
N LEU A 74 12.48 -0.72 -20.86
CA LEU A 74 11.89 -0.12 -19.66
C LEU A 74 12.51 1.26 -19.39
N GLU A 75 13.82 1.39 -19.53
CA GLU A 75 14.55 2.66 -19.38
C GLU A 75 14.06 3.71 -20.40
N GLY A 76 13.73 3.31 -21.62
CA GLY A 76 13.16 4.18 -22.65
C GLY A 76 11.77 4.75 -22.34
N ARG A 77 11.05 4.19 -21.35
CA ARG A 77 9.76 4.69 -20.86
C ARG A 77 9.85 5.45 -19.53
N GLY A 78 11.06 5.76 -19.07
CA GLY A 78 11.29 6.46 -17.80
C GLY A 78 11.17 5.57 -16.58
N PHE A 79 11.22 4.23 -16.73
CA PHE A 79 11.40 3.33 -15.61
C PHE A 79 12.86 3.36 -15.17
N THR A 80 13.16 4.19 -14.18
CA THR A 80 14.40 4.11 -13.41
C THR A 80 14.06 3.33 -12.15
N GLY A 81 14.64 2.15 -11.98
CA GLY A 81 14.39 1.31 -10.78
C GLY A 81 14.64 2.05 -9.46
N PHE A 82 14.40 1.37 -8.35
CA PHE A 82 14.36 2.04 -7.04
C PHE A 82 15.71 2.57 -6.58
N SER A 83 15.68 3.80 -6.06
CA SER A 83 16.88 4.50 -5.56
C SER A 83 17.32 4.05 -4.16
N GLY A 84 16.41 3.48 -3.37
CA GLY A 84 16.69 3.03 -2.02
C GLY A 84 15.58 2.16 -1.44
N PHE A 85 15.82 1.55 -0.27
CA PHE A 85 14.81 0.76 0.43
C PHE A 85 13.56 1.56 0.77
N GLU A 86 13.70 2.82 1.19
CA GLU A 86 12.57 3.69 1.53
C GLU A 86 11.65 3.94 0.32
N ASP A 87 12.23 4.00 -0.88
CA ASP A 87 11.54 4.13 -2.17
C ASP A 87 10.79 2.82 -2.50
N ILE A 88 11.40 1.66 -2.23
CA ILE A 88 10.75 0.35 -2.38
C ILE A 88 9.61 0.17 -1.37
N PHE A 89 9.85 0.48 -0.09
CA PHE A 89 8.84 0.32 0.96
C PHE A 89 7.70 1.33 0.83
N SER A 90 7.92 2.51 0.25
CA SER A 90 6.84 3.44 -0.06
C SER A 90 6.06 3.02 -1.31
N SER A 91 6.74 2.59 -2.38
CA SER A 91 6.12 2.17 -3.63
C SER A 91 5.44 0.78 -3.54
N PHE A 92 5.86 -0.07 -2.61
CA PHE A 92 5.23 -1.34 -2.29
C PHE A 92 4.52 -1.35 -0.93
N GLY A 93 4.42 -0.23 -0.21
CA GLY A 93 3.93 -0.19 1.18
C GLY A 93 2.58 -0.85 1.38
N ASP A 94 1.62 -0.56 0.49
CA ASP A 94 0.28 -1.18 0.52
C ASP A 94 0.31 -2.68 0.22
N ILE A 95 1.21 -3.11 -0.69
CA ILE A 95 1.38 -4.52 -1.07
C ILE A 95 2.14 -5.28 0.01
N PHE A 96 3.13 -4.66 0.67
CA PHE A 96 3.95 -5.26 1.71
C PHE A 96 3.16 -5.35 3.03
N GLU A 97 2.34 -4.34 3.38
CA GLU A 97 1.39 -4.43 4.52
C GLU A 97 0.37 -5.56 4.33
N GLU A 98 -0.20 -5.71 3.13
CA GLU A 98 -1.14 -6.80 2.83
C GLU A 98 -0.45 -8.19 2.79
N PHE A 99 0.86 -8.23 2.50
CA PHE A 99 1.55 -9.47 2.15
C PHE A 99 2.51 -10.02 3.22
N PHE A 100 3.11 -9.15 4.04
CA PHE A 100 4.04 -9.51 5.11
C PHE A 100 3.39 -9.66 6.47
N GLY A 101 2.09 -9.39 6.57
CA GLY A 101 1.25 -9.84 7.68
C GLY A 101 2.02 -9.90 8.99
N PHE A 102 2.30 -8.74 9.58
CA PHE A 102 2.49 -8.62 11.02
C PHE A 102 1.16 -9.05 11.70
N SER A 103 0.83 -10.33 11.57
CA SER A 103 -0.08 -11.10 12.40
C SER A 103 0.72 -11.66 13.58
N THR A 104 1.56 -10.83 14.19
CA THR A 104 2.04 -11.04 15.55
C THR A 104 1.33 -10.02 16.43
N GLY A 105 0.09 -10.35 16.79
CA GLY A 105 -0.62 -9.81 17.93
C GLY A 105 -0.67 -8.29 18.03
N ARG A 106 -1.63 -7.68 17.33
CA ARG A 106 -2.40 -6.53 17.82
C ARG A 106 -3.55 -6.35 16.86
N GLY A 107 -4.73 -6.04 17.40
CA GLY A 107 -5.90 -5.78 16.60
C GLY A 107 -5.55 -4.84 15.46
N ARG A 108 -6.29 -4.99 14.37
CA ARG A 108 -6.50 -3.94 13.39
C ARG A 108 -6.77 -2.65 14.16
N HIS A 109 -5.73 -1.92 14.52
CA HIS A 109 -5.81 -0.49 14.63
C HIS A 109 -6.04 -0.11 13.17
N THR A 110 -7.32 -0.12 12.78
CA THR A 110 -7.89 1.07 12.16
C THR A 110 -7.11 2.22 12.75
N ARG A 111 -6.04 2.68 12.07
CA ARG A 111 -5.59 4.04 12.28
C ARG A 111 -6.87 4.80 12.08
N ALA A 112 -7.40 5.35 13.19
CA ALA A 112 -8.62 6.12 13.14
C ALA A 112 -8.34 7.12 12.04
N ARG A 113 -9.03 6.98 10.90
CA ARG A 113 -8.86 7.93 9.82
C ARG A 113 -9.16 9.27 10.47
N GLN A 114 -8.20 10.18 10.37
CA GLN A 114 -8.35 11.48 11.00
C GLN A 114 -9.68 12.05 10.51
N GLY A 115 -10.55 12.39 11.47
CA GLY A 115 -11.81 13.03 11.16
C GLY A 115 -11.56 14.38 10.49
N ASN A 116 -12.57 14.88 9.78
CA ASN A 116 -12.48 16.21 9.18
C ASN A 116 -12.25 17.26 10.28
N SER A 117 -11.34 18.21 10.04
CA SER A 117 -11.19 19.36 10.91
C SER A 117 -12.45 20.21 10.88
N LEU A 118 -12.99 20.55 12.05
CA LEU A 118 -14.05 21.54 12.20
C LEU A 118 -13.42 22.93 12.29
N ARG A 119 -13.96 23.89 11.53
CA ARG A 119 -13.57 25.30 11.61
C ARG A 119 -14.76 26.12 12.07
N TYR A 120 -14.55 26.95 13.09
CA TYR A 120 -15.53 27.89 13.61
C TYR A 120 -14.88 29.27 13.71
N ASP A 121 -15.48 30.28 13.07
CA ASP A 121 -14.99 31.65 13.13
C ASP A 121 -15.72 32.39 14.26
N LEU A 122 -15.06 32.53 15.42
CA LEU A 122 -15.60 33.26 16.58
C LEU A 122 -15.27 34.76 16.46
N LYS A 123 -16.29 35.61 16.51
CA LYS A 123 -16.10 37.07 16.60
C LYS A 123 -16.04 37.49 18.07
N ILE A 124 -14.92 38.06 18.47
CA ILE A 124 -14.72 38.62 19.82
C ILE A 124 -14.44 40.12 19.74
N THR A 125 -14.76 40.85 20.81
CA THR A 125 -14.35 42.25 20.97
C THR A 125 -12.91 42.33 21.50
N LEU A 126 -12.31 43.53 21.43
CA LEU A 126 -10.97 43.78 21.95
C LEU A 126 -10.88 43.58 23.47
N GLU A 127 -11.94 43.95 24.20
CA GLU A 127 -12.00 43.79 25.67
C GLU A 127 -12.11 42.30 26.05
N GLU A 128 -12.93 41.54 25.31
CA GLU A 128 -13.04 40.08 25.49
C GLU A 128 -11.70 39.38 25.22
N ALA A 129 -10.91 39.86 24.25
CA ALA A 129 -9.57 39.35 24.00
C ALA A 129 -8.59 39.66 25.14
N PHE A 130 -8.76 40.80 25.82
CA PHE A 130 -7.89 41.23 26.93
C PHE A 130 -8.20 40.51 28.24
N PHE A 131 -9.49 40.39 28.59
CA PHE A 131 -9.94 39.76 29.84
C PHE A 131 -10.13 38.24 29.72
N GLY A 132 -10.23 37.73 28.49
CA GLY A 132 -10.60 36.35 28.22
C GLY A 132 -12.11 36.16 28.18
N LYS A 133 -12.58 35.24 27.33
CA LYS A 133 -13.99 34.88 27.17
C LYS A 133 -14.14 33.37 27.12
N GLU A 134 -15.16 32.86 27.81
CA GLU A 134 -15.64 31.48 27.65
C GLU A 134 -16.90 31.50 26.78
N GLU A 135 -16.94 30.67 25.75
CA GLU A 135 -18.07 30.59 24.83
C GLU A 135 -18.37 29.14 24.46
N GLU A 136 -19.65 28.78 24.51
CA GLU A 136 -20.13 27.44 24.16
C GLU A 136 -20.36 27.34 22.64
N ILE A 137 -19.65 26.43 22.00
CA ILE A 137 -19.76 26.20 20.56
C ILE A 137 -20.65 24.98 20.30
N VAL A 138 -21.75 25.19 19.57
CA VAL A 138 -22.63 24.10 19.10
C VAL A 138 -22.20 23.68 17.70
N PHE A 139 -21.94 22.38 17.51
CA PHE A 139 -21.57 21.81 16.21
C PHE A 139 -22.41 20.58 15.89
N GLN A 140 -22.50 20.25 14.60
CA GLN A 140 -23.17 19.05 14.11
C GLN A 140 -22.13 17.99 13.79
N ARG A 141 -22.40 16.74 14.17
CA ARG A 141 -21.60 15.57 13.82
C ARG A 141 -22.46 14.51 13.16
N LEU A 142 -21.84 13.70 12.32
CA LEU A 142 -22.46 12.44 11.88
C LEU A 142 -22.50 11.49 13.06
N ASP A 143 -23.61 10.76 13.19
CA ASP A 143 -23.79 9.71 14.17
C ASP A 143 -24.20 8.40 13.50
N LEU A 144 -24.02 7.29 14.20
CA LEU A 144 -24.47 5.99 13.72
C LEU A 144 -26.00 5.98 13.70
N CYS A 145 -26.57 5.54 12.58
CA CYS A 145 -28.01 5.37 12.47
C CYS A 145 -28.49 4.27 13.43
N GLU A 146 -29.50 4.56 14.24
CA GLU A 146 -29.99 3.62 15.27
C GLU A 146 -30.54 2.31 14.69
N SER A 147 -31.10 2.35 13.48
CA SER A 147 -31.73 1.19 12.86
C SER A 147 -30.73 0.27 12.17
N CYS A 148 -29.77 0.83 11.41
CA CYS A 148 -28.81 0.03 10.64
C CYS A 148 -27.40 -0.01 11.26
N ASN A 149 -27.13 0.78 12.30
CA ASN A 149 -25.81 0.91 12.93
C ASN A 149 -24.66 1.16 11.93
N GLY A 150 -24.96 1.94 10.87
CA GLY A 150 -23.99 2.26 9.82
C GLY A 150 -23.74 1.14 8.80
N THR A 151 -24.49 0.03 8.85
CA THR A 151 -24.39 -1.06 7.86
C THR A 151 -25.07 -0.73 6.53
N GLY A 152 -26.01 0.23 6.52
CA GLY A 152 -26.81 0.56 5.34
C GLY A 152 -27.85 -0.53 4.99
N LEU A 153 -28.04 -1.52 5.85
CA LEU A 153 -28.99 -2.63 5.67
C LEU A 153 -30.14 -2.51 6.66
N SER A 154 -31.32 -3.02 6.28
CA SER A 154 -32.44 -3.16 7.20
C SER A 154 -32.11 -4.19 8.31
N PRO A 155 -32.69 -4.06 9.51
CA PRO A 155 -32.49 -5.03 10.58
C PRO A 155 -32.83 -6.46 10.12
N GLY A 156 -31.88 -7.38 10.25
CA GLY A 156 -32.06 -8.79 9.89
C GLY A 156 -31.83 -9.13 8.42
N SER A 157 -31.48 -8.17 7.56
CA SER A 157 -31.08 -8.48 6.18
C SER A 157 -29.56 -8.68 6.06
N GLN A 158 -29.16 -9.48 5.06
CA GLN A 158 -27.76 -9.76 4.75
C GLN A 158 -27.40 -9.17 3.38
N PRO A 159 -26.14 -8.76 3.17
CA PRO A 159 -25.70 -8.28 1.88
C PRO A 159 -25.67 -9.42 0.86
N GLU A 160 -26.38 -9.26 -0.25
CA GLU A 160 -26.30 -10.17 -1.40
C GLU A 160 -25.43 -9.56 -2.50
N THR A 161 -24.58 -10.38 -3.11
CA THR A 161 -23.74 -9.95 -4.23
C THR A 161 -24.58 -9.92 -5.51
N CYS A 162 -24.60 -8.78 -6.20
CA CYS A 162 -25.32 -8.63 -7.46
C CYS A 162 -24.82 -9.68 -8.48
N PRO A 163 -25.71 -10.53 -9.04
CA PRO A 163 -25.28 -11.59 -9.97
C PRO A 163 -24.80 -11.03 -11.31
N THR A 164 -25.19 -9.80 -11.66
CA THR A 164 -24.89 -9.18 -12.96
C THR A 164 -23.54 -8.46 -12.98
N CYS A 165 -23.22 -7.68 -11.95
CA CYS A 165 -21.95 -6.92 -11.89
C CYS A 165 -20.94 -7.48 -10.88
N GLN A 166 -21.34 -8.43 -10.02
CA GLN A 166 -20.51 -8.98 -8.94
C GLN A 166 -19.90 -7.91 -8.02
N GLY A 167 -20.55 -6.75 -7.90
CA GLY A 167 -20.05 -5.63 -7.09
C GLY A 167 -18.91 -4.84 -7.73
N ARG A 168 -18.70 -4.95 -9.05
CA ARG A 168 -17.84 -4.07 -9.84
C ARG A 168 -18.56 -2.84 -10.35
#